data_AF-A0A6G4WJ26-F1
#
_entry.id   AF-A0A6G4WJ26-F1
#
_cell.length_a   1.000
_cell.length_b   1.000
_cell.length_c   1.000
_cell.angle_alpha   90.00
_cell.angle_beta   90.00
_cell.angle_gamma   90.00
#
_symmetry.space_group_name_H-M   'P 1'
#
loop_
_entity.id
_entity.type
_entity.pdbx_description
1 polymer ?
#
loop_
_entity_poly.entity_id
_entity_poly.type
_entity_poly.pdbx_seq_one_letter_code
_entity_poly.pdbx_strand_id
1 'polypeptide(L)' 'MKIVIEFYRTRNADDAHAVVGRETKEAVNTDDAIEVGRQLSQTLDMPQRPDAMTITDANGATLYCGVINAEALNDERLQS' A
#
# COMPACT_ATOMS: atom_id res chain seq x y z
N MET A 1 14.28 11.40 1.19
CA MET A 1 13.22 11.88 0.28
C MET A 1 11.90 11.89 1.01
N LYS A 2 11.07 12.90 0.81
CA LYS A 2 9.73 12.95 1.39
C LYS A 2 8.76 12.20 0.48
N ILE A 3 8.04 11.25 1.05
CA ILE A 3 7.06 10.41 0.35
C ILE A 3 5.68 10.56 0.98
N VAL A 4 4.66 10.33 0.17
CA VAL A 4 3.28 10.20 0.60
C VAL A 4 2.80 8.81 0.23
N ILE A 5 2.34 8.07 1.22
CA ILE A 5 1.82 6.70 1.11
C ILE A 5 0.32 6.78 1.27
N GLU A 6 -0.41 6.33 0.26
CA GLU A 6 -1.86 6.24 0.28
C GLU A 6 -2.27 4.77 0.27
N PHE A 7 -3.11 4.40 1.22
CA PHE A 7 -3.65 3.07 1.39
C PHE A 7 -5.06 3.02 0.83
N TYR A 8 -5.33 2.01 0.01
CA TYR A 8 -6.59 1.83 -0.70
C TYR A 8 -7.24 0.52 -0.29
N ARG A 9 -8.56 0.53 -0.29
CA ARG A 9 -9.41 -0.66 -0.20
C ARG A 9 -10.33 -0.70 -1.41
N THR A 10 -10.34 -1.82 -2.10
CA THR A 10 -11.33 -2.13 -3.12
C THR A 10 -12.56 -2.72 -2.44
N ARG A 11 -13.73 -2.10 -2.67
CA ARG A 11 -15.00 -2.61 -2.17
C ARG A 11 -15.57 -3.61 -3.18
N ASN A 12 -15.74 -4.86 -2.76
CA ASN A 12 -16.35 -5.91 -3.60
C ASN A 12 -17.78 -5.58 -4.08
N ALA A 13 -18.43 -4.57 -3.50
CA ALA A 13 -19.80 -4.20 -3.84
C ALA A 13 -19.90 -3.36 -5.13
N ASP A 14 -18.88 -2.53 -5.42
CA ASP A 14 -18.92 -1.55 -6.50
C ASP A 14 -17.56 -1.36 -7.20
N ASP A 15 -16.55 -2.17 -6.88
CA ASP A 15 -15.16 -2.06 -7.34
C ASP A 15 -14.55 -0.67 -7.13
N ALA A 16 -15.11 0.13 -6.21
CA ALA A 16 -14.59 1.45 -5.91
C ALA A 16 -13.34 1.34 -5.03
N HIS A 17 -12.27 2.02 -5.44
CA HIS A 17 -11.08 2.21 -4.62
C HIS A 17 -11.31 3.35 -3.64
N ALA A 18 -11.49 3.02 -2.36
CA ALA A 18 -11.59 4.00 -1.29
C ALA A 18 -10.23 4.18 -0.61
N VAL A 19 -9.80 5.42 -0.41
CA VAL A 19 -8.63 5.72 0.43
C VAL A 19 -9.00 5.46 1.89
N VAL A 20 -8.30 4.54 2.54
CA VAL A 20 -8.52 4.17 3.95
C VAL A 20 -7.49 4.78 4.89
N GLY A 21 -6.35 5.23 4.37
CA GLY A 21 -5.30 5.87 5.13
C GLY A 21 -4.34 6.62 4.22
N ARG A 22 -3.74 7.69 4.75
CA ARG A 22 -2.71 8.46 4.06
C ARG A 22 -1.66 8.93 5.06
N GLU A 23 -0.43 8.53 4.82
CA GLU A 23 0.71 8.85 5.68
C GLU A 23 1.80 9.57 4.90
N THR A 24 2.49 10.51 5.54
CA THR A 24 3.66 11.19 4.96
C THR A 24 4.88 10.80 5.76
N LYS A 25 5.92 10.31 5.09
CA LYS A 25 7.16 9.83 5.72
C LYS A 25 8.38 10.33 4.98
N GLU A 26 9.52 10.19 5.63
CA GLU A 26 10.81 10.29 4.97
C GLU A 26 11.35 8.88 4.71
N ALA A 27 11.83 8.66 3.50
CA ALA A 27 12.50 7.44 3.08
C ALA A 27 13.88 7.76 2.51
N VAL A 28 14.82 6.83 2.57
CA VAL A 28 16.15 7.01 1.99
C VAL A 28 16.12 6.87 0.47
N ASN A 29 15.37 5.89 -0.03
CA ASN A 29 15.22 5.55 -1.44
C ASN A 29 13.82 4.95 -1.70
N THR A 30 13.53 4.57 -2.95
CA THR A 30 12.25 3.95 -3.32
C THR A 30 12.03 2.58 -2.67
N ASP A 31 13.08 1.78 -2.50
CA ASP A 31 12.96 0.45 -1.87
C ASP A 31 12.59 0.58 -0.38
N ASP A 32 13.26 1.49 0.33
CA ASP A 32 12.97 1.87 1.72
C ASP A 32 11.54 2.43 1.84
N ALA A 33 11.08 3.23 0.87
CA ALA A 33 9.71 3.71 0.82
C ALA A 33 8.69 2.56 0.74
N ILE A 34 8.96 1.53 -0.07
CA ILE A 34 8.11 0.34 -0.19
C ILE A 34 8.10 -0.44 1.13
N GLU A 35 9.25 -0.62 1.76
CA GLU A 35 9.37 -1.31 3.06
C GLU A 35 8.57 -0.58 4.15
N VAL A 36 8.75 0.75 4.26
CA VAL A 36 7.98 1.60 5.18
C VAL A 36 6.48 1.51 4.90
N GLY A 37 6.07 1.53 3.62
CA GLY A 37 4.66 1.36 3.24
C GLY A 37 4.08 0.01 3.68
N ARG A 38 4.82 -1.09 3.49
CA ARG A 38 4.42 -2.42 3.96
C ARG A 38 4.32 -2.48 5.48
N GLN A 39 5.29 -1.96 6.22
CA GLN A 39 5.26 -1.94 7.69
C GLN A 39 4.09 -1.10 8.23
N LEU A 40 3.82 0.06 7.61
CA LEU A 40 2.68 0.90 7.99
C LEU A 40 1.35 0.21 7.71
N SER A 41 1.23 -0.54 6.62
CA SER A 41 0.00 -1.27 6.33
C SER A 41 -0.38 -2.30 7.43
N GLN A 42 0.62 -2.79 8.17
CA GLN A 42 0.44 -3.79 9.23
C GLN A 42 0.30 -3.18 10.63
N THR A 43 0.85 -1.98 10.85
CA THR A 43 0.94 -1.34 12.17
C THR A 43 0.00 -0.17 12.37
N LEU A 44 -0.43 0.48 11.28
CA LEU A 44 -1.36 1.60 11.34
C LEU A 44 -2.75 1.08 11.73
N ASP A 45 -3.31 1.64 12.79
CA ASP A 45 -4.67 1.33 13.25
C ASP A 45 -5.69 1.95 12.29
N MET A 46 -5.95 1.25 11.20
CA MET A 46 -6.89 1.66 10.17
C MET A 46 -8.24 0.97 10.39
N PRO A 47 -9.37 1.70 10.23
CA PRO A 47 -10.71 1.14 10.42
C PRO A 47 -11.00 -0.01 9.44
N GLN A 48 -10.31 -0.05 8.30
CA GLN A 48 -10.33 -1.16 7.35
C GLN A 48 -8.92 -1.53 6.90
N ARG A 49 -8.68 -2.83 6.66
CA ARG A 49 -7.41 -3.31 6.13
C ARG A 49 -7.28 -2.98 4.64
N PRO A 50 -6.27 -2.19 4.23
CA PRO A 50 -6.04 -1.92 2.82
C PRO A 50 -5.64 -3.17 2.04
N ASP A 51 -5.97 -3.20 0.76
CA ASP A 51 -5.56 -4.24 -0.19
C ASP A 51 -4.54 -3.73 -1.21
N ALA A 52 -4.41 -2.41 -1.36
CA ALA A 52 -3.45 -1.76 -2.24
C ALA A 52 -2.84 -0.51 -1.61
N MET A 53 -1.67 -0.11 -2.10
CA MET A 53 -1.03 1.14 -1.74
C MET A 53 -0.37 1.82 -2.94
N THR A 54 -0.31 3.14 -2.86
CA THR A 54 0.44 3.98 -3.80
C THR A 54 1.42 4.84 -3.01
N ILE A 55 2.64 4.95 -3.52
CA ILE A 55 3.69 5.81 -2.96
C ILE A 55 4.01 6.88 -3.99
N THR A 56 3.91 8.13 -3.58
CA THR A 56 4.27 9.29 -4.39
C THR A 56 5.38 10.08 -3.71
N ASP A 57 6.19 10.79 -4.50
CA ASP A 57 7.12 11.77 -3.97
C ASP A 57 6.39 13.07 -3.54
N ALA A 58 7.12 14.01 -2.95
CA ALA A 58 6.57 15.30 -2.54
C ALA A 58 6.05 16.18 -3.70
N ASN A 59 6.44 15.89 -4.94
CA ASN A 59 5.96 16.57 -6.16
C ASN A 59 4.73 15.86 -6.76
N GLY A 60 4.30 14.74 -6.17
CA GLY A 60 3.19 13.92 -6.66
C GLY A 60 3.58 12.91 -7.73
N ALA A 61 4.87 12.70 -8.00
CA ALA A 61 5.32 11.68 -8.94
C ALA A 61 5.15 10.29 -8.30
N THR A 62 4.48 9.37 -8.99
CA THR A 62 4.29 8.00 -8.52
C THR A 62 5.63 7.26 -8.52
N LEU A 63 6.09 6.88 -7.34
CA LEU A 63 7.29 6.06 -7.14
C LEU A 63 6.97 4.57 -7.15
N TYR A 64 5.81 4.19 -6.62
CA TYR A 64 5.35 2.81 -6.55
C TYR A 64 3.82 2.75 -6.52
N CYS A 65 3.24 1.73 -7.15
CA CYS A 65 1.84 1.35 -6.97
C CYS A 65 1.74 -0.18 -6.99
N GLY A 66 0.98 -0.75 -6.05
CA GLY A 66 0.86 -2.20 -5.95
C GLY A 66 -0.13 -2.67 -4.90
N VAL A 67 -0.52 -3.94 -5.02
CA VAL A 67 -1.34 -4.61 -4.01
C VAL A 67 -0.49 -5.02 -2.81
N ILE A 68 -1.01 -4.80 -1.60
CA ILE A 68 -0.33 -5.16 -0.34
C ILE A 68 -0.40 -6.68 -0.15
N ASN A 69 -1.45 -7.32 -0.65
CA ASN A 69 -1.76 -8.73 -0.40
C ASN A 69 -1.40 -9.68 -1.56
N ALA A 70 -0.51 -9.30 -2.48
CA ALA A 70 -0.10 -10.17 -3.60
C ALA A 70 0.49 -11.52 -3.15
N GLU A 71 1.00 -11.63 -1.92
CA GLU A 71 1.55 -12.88 -1.40
C GLU A 71 0.46 -13.91 -1.03
N ALA A 72 -0.80 -13.50 -0.81
CA ALA A 72 -1.90 -14.45 -0.56
C ALA A 72 -2.43 -15.14 -1.83
N LEU A 73 -2.14 -14.61 -3.03
CA LEU A 73 -2.56 -15.25 -4.29
C LEU A 73 -1.55 -16.29 -4.81
N ASN A 74 -0.38 -16.43 -4.16
CA ASN A 74 0.65 -17.36 -4.61
C ASN A 74 0.82 -18.60 -3.70
N ASP A 75 0.15 -18.65 -2.54
CA ASP A 75 0.16 -19.84 -1.65
C ASP A 75 -0.92 -20.88 -1.98
N GLU A 76 -1.92 -20.57 -2.82
CA GLU A 76 -2.98 -21.53 -3.21
C GLU A 76 -2.66 -22.35 -4.47
N ARG A 77 -1.44 -22.27 -5.04
CA ARG A 77 -1.05 -23.02 -6.25
C ARG A 77 0.01 -24.11 -6.04
N LEU A 78 0.37 -24.43 -4.80
CA LEU A 78 1.31 -25.52 -4.52
C LEU A 78 0.78 -26.50 -3.44
N GLN A 79 -0.48 -26.90 -3.55
CA GLN A 79 -1.00 -28.10 -2.89
C GLN A 79 -1.91 -28.86 -3.88
N SER A 80 -1.31 -29.50 -4.89
CA SER A 80 -1.98 -30.51 -5.72
C SER A 80 -1.07 -31.70 -5.96
#